data_AF-A0A4U2F6A3-F1
#
_entry.id   AF-A0A4U2F6A3-F1
#
_cell.length_a   1.000
_cell.length_b   1.000
_cell.length_c   1.000
_cell.angle_alpha   90.00
_cell.angle_beta   90.00
_cell.angle_gamma   90.00
#
_symmetry.space_group_name_H-M   'P 1'
#
loop_
_entity.id
_entity.type
_entity.pdbx_description
1 polymer ?
#
loop_
_entity_poly.entity_id
_entity_poly.type
_entity_poly.pdbx_seq_one_letter_code
_entity_poly.pdbx_strand_id
1 'polypeptide(L)' 'MKTRVKLNQGEELKHDNHRSKGTMAETDIDTYSVVSQDGNIVGKVIYTDHTAIRGFRRTQTVVQTDSSGKVIVDESW' A
#
# COMPACT_ATOMS: atom_id res chain seq x y z
N MET A 1 -3.48 -6.98 -2.15
CA MET A 1 -2.77 -6.15 -1.14
C MET A 1 -2.67 -6.85 0.21
N LYS A 2 -3.77 -7.12 0.94
CA LYS A 2 -3.72 -7.66 2.33
C LYS A 2 -2.91 -8.95 2.52
N THR A 3 -2.86 -9.82 1.53
CA THR A 3 -2.09 -11.08 1.57
C THR A 3 -0.59 -10.92 1.27
N ARG A 4 -0.15 -9.75 0.81
CA ARG A 4 1.25 -9.45 0.42
C ARG A 4 1.96 -8.51 1.39
N VAL A 5 1.22 -7.90 2.33
CA VAL A 5 1.79 -7.10 3.42
C VAL A 5 2.24 -8.05 4.52
N LYS A 6 3.41 -7.79 5.11
CA LYS A 6 3.90 -8.53 6.28
C LYS A 6 3.50 -7.78 7.54
N LEU A 7 2.53 -8.33 8.27
CA LEU A 7 2.11 -7.84 9.58
C LEU A 7 2.57 -8.83 10.64
N ASN A 8 3.16 -8.32 11.72
CA ASN A 8 3.44 -9.13 12.89
C ASN A 8 2.14 -9.39 13.68
N GLN A 9 2.22 -10.33 14.63
CA GLN A 9 1.07 -10.66 15.46
C GLN A 9 0.64 -9.44 16.30
N GLY A 10 -0.63 -9.02 16.13
CA GLY A 10 -1.19 -7.84 16.80
C GLY A 10 -0.99 -6.51 16.05
N GLU A 11 -0.34 -6.52 14.88
CA GLU A 11 -0.29 -5.35 14.00
C GLU A 11 -1.50 -5.29 13.07
N GLU A 12 -1.99 -4.08 12.84
CA GLU A 12 -3.14 -3.82 11.97
C GLU A 12 -2.82 -2.74 10.93
N LEU A 13 -3.53 -2.80 9.81
CA LEU A 13 -3.46 -1.75 8.78
C LEU A 13 -4.55 -0.73 9.03
N LYS A 14 -4.14 0.51 9.30
CA LYS A 14 -5.02 1.66 9.34
C LYS A 14 -4.97 2.38 8.00
N HIS A 15 -6.11 2.55 7.34
CA HIS A 15 -6.21 3.38 6.14
C HIS A 15 -6.10 4.85 6.54
N ASP A 16 -5.15 5.57 5.95
CA ASP A 16 -4.92 6.99 6.24
C ASP A 16 -5.46 7.88 5.14
N ASN A 17 -5.23 7.48 3.88
CA ASN A 17 -5.55 8.32 2.75
C ASN A 17 -5.75 7.51 1.48
N HIS A 18 -6.56 8.07 0.59
CA HIS A 18 -6.76 7.59 -0.76
C HIS A 18 -6.63 8.77 -1.72
N ARG A 19 -5.93 8.56 -2.84
CA ARG A 19 -5.87 9.53 -3.93
C ARG A 19 -5.80 8.83 -5.26
N SER A 20 -6.34 9.47 -6.29
CA SER A 20 -6.19 9.01 -7.67
C SER A 20 -5.38 10.02 -8.50
N LYS A 21 -4.76 9.54 -9.58
CA LYS A 21 -4.03 10.36 -10.54
C LYS A 21 -4.12 9.78 -11.96
N GLY A 22 -3.77 10.58 -12.95
CA GLY A 22 -3.75 10.18 -14.36
C GLY A 22 -5.06 10.45 -15.08
N THR A 23 -5.11 10.07 -16.36
CA THR A 23 -6.27 10.32 -17.21
C THR A 23 -7.44 9.50 -16.67
N MET A 24 -8.62 10.12 -16.51
CA MET A 24 -9.80 9.43 -15.96
C MET A 24 -9.55 8.67 -14.65
N ALA A 25 -8.62 9.12 -13.81
CA ALA A 25 -8.23 8.43 -12.57
C ALA A 25 -7.69 7.00 -12.81
N GLU A 26 -6.94 6.77 -13.89
CA GLU A 26 -6.37 5.46 -14.23
C GLU A 26 -5.40 4.88 -13.18
N THR A 27 -4.95 5.68 -12.20
CA THR A 27 -4.14 5.21 -11.08
C THR A 27 -4.77 5.57 -9.75
N ASP A 28 -5.05 4.57 -8.92
CA ASP A 28 -5.44 4.71 -7.52
C ASP A 28 -4.23 4.45 -6.61
N ILE A 29 -4.13 5.23 -5.54
CA ILE A 29 -3.07 5.12 -4.53
C ILE A 29 -3.70 5.19 -3.15
N ASP A 30 -3.60 4.08 -2.42
CA ASP A 30 -4.00 3.99 -1.02
C ASP A 30 -2.78 3.99 -0.11
N THR A 31 -2.84 4.79 0.94
CA THR A 31 -1.83 4.86 1.98
C THR A 31 -2.39 4.29 3.26
N TYR A 32 -1.65 3.38 3.86
CA TYR A 32 -1.96 2.77 5.15
C TYR A 32 -0.78 2.95 6.11
N SER A 33 -1.09 3.09 7.38
CA SER A 33 -0.14 2.98 8.48
C SER A 33 -0.24 1.59 9.07
N VAL A 34 0.91 0.99 9.38
CA VAL A 34 0.96 -0.23 10.18
C VAL A 34 0.96 0.21 11.64
N VAL A 35 -0.07 -0.17 12.38
CA VAL A 35 -0.27 0.20 13.77
C VAL A 35 -0.06 -1.06 14.62
N SER A 36 0.83 -0.97 15.60
CA SER A 36 1.04 -2.02 16.60
C SER A 36 -0.15 -2.13 17.55
N GLN A 37 -0.20 -3.22 18.31
CA GLN A 37 -1.23 -3.44 19.35
C GLN A 37 -1.27 -2.31 20.39
N ASP A 38 -0.13 -1.64 20.62
CA ASP A 38 -0.01 -0.51 21.54
C ASP A 38 -0.52 0.83 20.95
N GLY A 39 -1.01 0.82 19.70
CA GLY A 39 -1.49 2.02 19.00
C GLY A 39 -0.39 2.85 18.33
N ASN A 40 0.88 2.41 18.41
CA ASN A 40 2.00 3.10 17.79
C ASN A 40 2.13 2.75 16.30
N ILE A 41 2.46 3.74 15.47
CA ILE A 41 2.75 3.54 14.05
C ILE A 41 4.14 2.92 13.92
N VAL A 42 4.20 1.68 13.44
CA VAL A 42 5.43 0.89 13.29
C VAL A 42 5.85 0.72 11.83
N GLY A 43 5.09 1.26 10.89
CA GLY A 43 5.42 1.22 9.47
C GLY A 43 4.37 1.88 8.60
N LYS A 44 4.58 1.81 7.29
CA LYS A 44 3.70 2.39 6.27
C LYS A 44 3.58 1.44 5.10
N VAL A 45 2.39 1.37 4.52
CA VAL A 45 2.13 0.66 3.26
C VAL A 45 1.56 1.63 2.25
N ILE A 46 2.14 1.63 1.05
CA ILE A 46 1.60 2.31 -0.12
C ILE A 46 1.15 1.23 -1.08
N TYR A 47 -0.14 1.23 -1.37
CA TYR A 47 -0.72 0.39 -2.40
C TYR A 47 -1.05 1.25 -3.60
N THR A 48 -0.64 0.82 -4.79
CA THR A 48 -0.94 1.49 -6.05
C THR A 48 -1.61 0.52 -6.99
N ASP A 49 -2.70 0.95 -7.59
CA ASP A 49 -3.46 0.19 -8.57
C ASP A 49 -3.54 1.02 -9.85
N HIS A 50 -2.89 0.55 -10.90
CA HIS A 50 -2.84 1.24 -12.16
C HIS A 50 -3.57 0.42 -13.22
N THR A 51 -4.60 1.00 -13.82
CA THR A 51 -5.36 0.41 -14.93
C THR A 51 -5.06 1.17 -16.20
N ALA A 52 -4.21 0.60 -17.07
CA ALA A 52 -3.94 1.18 -18.37
C ALA A 52 -5.22 1.23 -19.21
N ILE A 53 -5.68 2.45 -19.52
CA ILE A 53 -6.88 2.69 -20.34
C ILE A 53 -6.73 2.08 -21.73
N ARG A 54 -5.50 2.10 -22.26
CA ARG A 54 -5.15 1.53 -23.56
C ARG A 54 -4.46 0.20 -23.36
N GLY A 55 -5.10 -0.87 -23.82
CA GLY A 55 -4.61 -2.25 -23.66
C GLY A 55 -5.15 -2.99 -22.43
N PHE A 56 -6.02 -2.35 -21.63
CA PHE A 56 -6.78 -2.96 -20.53
C PHE A 56 -5.92 -3.80 -19.58
N ARG A 57 -4.72 -3.31 -19.27
CA ARG A 57 -3.80 -3.98 -18.35
C ARG A 57 -3.89 -3.33 -16.98
N ARG A 58 -4.13 -4.13 -15.95
CA ARG A 58 -4.04 -3.70 -14.56
C ARG A 58 -2.70 -4.13 -13.98
N THR A 59 -2.03 -3.22 -13.30
CA THR A 59 -0.81 -3.46 -12.54
C THR A 59 -1.03 -2.98 -11.12
N GLN A 60 -0.90 -3.88 -10.16
CA GLN A 60 -0.99 -3.57 -8.75
C GLN A 60 0.42 -3.61 -8.16
N THR A 61 0.75 -2.65 -7.31
CA THR A 61 2.02 -2.57 -6.61
C THR A 61 1.77 -2.34 -5.13
N VAL A 62 2.56 -2.99 -4.28
CA VAL A 62 2.56 -2.77 -2.84
C VAL A 62 3.99 -2.51 -2.38
N VAL A 63 4.18 -1.41 -1.67
CA VAL A 63 5.45 -1.06 -1.03
C VAL A 63 5.17 -0.89 0.45
N GLN A 64 5.88 -1.66 1.28
CA GLN A 64 5.81 -1.56 2.73
C GLN A 64 7.16 -1.14 3.28
N THR A 65 7.15 -0.16 4.18
CA THR A 65 8.31 0.28 4.94
C THR A 65 8.11 0.06 6.43
N ASP A 66 9.19 -0.20 7.15
CA ASP A 66 9.21 -0.18 8.61
C ASP A 66 9.26 1.26 9.17
N SER A 67 9.32 1.38 10.50
CA SER A 67 9.41 2.66 11.22
C SER A 67 10.70 3.43 10.96
N SER A 68 11.76 2.76 10.49
CA SER A 68 13.03 3.39 10.08
C SER A 68 13.01 3.86 8.62
N GLY A 69 11.95 3.55 7.87
CA GLY A 69 11.82 3.85 6.45
C GLY A 69 12.45 2.81 5.53
N LYS A 70 12.92 1.68 6.06
CA LYS A 70 13.47 0.58 5.25
C LYS A 70 12.33 -0.20 4.60
N VAL A 71 12.46 -0.44 3.30
CA VAL A 71 11.51 -1.26 2.54
C VAL A 71 11.64 -2.73 2.94
N ILE A 72 10.51 -3.33 3.34
CA ILE A 72 10.41 -4.76 3.73
C ILE A 72 9.57 -5.59 2.76
N VAL A 73 8.71 -4.93 1.98
CA VAL A 73 7.98 -5.53 0.86
C VAL A 73 7.99 -4.53 -0.29
N ASP A 74 8.31 -5.02 -1.47
CA ASP A 74 8.15 -4.31 -2.74
C ASP A 74 7.76 -5.35 -3.80
N GLU A 75 6.47 -5.39 -4.14
CA GLU A 75 5.92 -6.36 -5.09
C GLU A 75 4.99 -5.70 -6.09
N SER A 76 5.06 -6.15 -7.35
CA SER A 76 4.16 -5.74 -8.43
C SER A 76 3.62 -6.96 -9.18
N TRP A 77 2.35 -6.91 -9.61
CA TRP A 77 1.69 -7.96 -10.40
C TRP A 77 0.57 -7.43 -11.29
#